data_AF-A0A259CA71-F1
#
_entry.id   AF-A0A259CA71-F1
#
_cell.length_a   1.000
_cell.length_b   1.000
_cell.length_c   1.000
_cell.angle_alpha   90.00
_cell.angle_beta   90.00
_cell.angle_gamma   90.00
#
_symmetry.space_group_name_H-M   'P 1'
#
loop_
_entity.id
_entity.type
_entity.pdbx_description
1 polymer ?
#
loop_
_entity_poly.entity_id
_entity_poly.type
_entity_poly.pdbx_seq_one_letter_code
_entity_poly.pdbx_strand_id
1 'polypeptide(L)'
;MKASLKPGIKYEYKFMVTDAQTVPAMYPESKEAAMRPEVFATGFLVGFLELACVKAIELTEVRGKKLIFSVEAYDDVELVSKGSHERIIINKGQFEERTRSKLS
;
A
#
# COMPACT_ATOMS: atom_id res chain seq x y z
N MET A 1 -13.00 21.67 11.52
CA MET A 1 -11.75 20.95 11.17
C MET A 1 -11.32 20.21 12.40
N LYS A 2 -11.50 18.88 12.50
CA LYS A 2 -10.61 18.14 13.41
C LYS A 2 -9.23 18.03 12.76
N ALA A 3 -8.20 18.17 13.57
CA ALA A 3 -6.84 18.51 13.18
C ALA A 3 -6.00 17.35 12.58
N SER A 4 -6.63 16.23 12.23
CA SER A 4 -5.98 14.91 12.16
C SER A 4 -5.27 14.56 10.84
N LEU A 5 -5.48 15.31 9.75
CA LEU A 5 -4.69 15.14 8.52
C LEU A 5 -4.07 16.48 8.11
N LYS A 6 -2.80 16.68 8.47
CA LYS A 6 -2.01 17.84 8.06
C LYS A 6 -0.76 17.36 7.33
N PRO A 7 -0.27 18.10 6.32
CA PRO A 7 1.04 17.83 5.73
C PRO A 7 2.12 17.73 6.82
N GLY A 8 3.04 16.78 6.65
CA GLY A 8 4.15 16.57 7.60
C GLY A 8 3.90 15.55 8.71
N ILE A 9 2.70 14.92 8.78
CA ILE A 9 2.50 13.74 9.64
C ILE A 9 3.49 12.65 9.23
N LYS A 10 4.11 12.02 10.23
CA LYS A 10 4.98 10.85 10.07
C LYS A 10 4.34 9.66 10.78
N TYR A 11 4.45 8.49 10.17
CA TYR A 11 3.94 7.24 10.70
C TYR A 11 4.91 6.13 10.32
N GLU A 12 5.17 5.21 11.26
CA GLU A 12 6.01 4.04 11.03
C GLU A 12 5.15 2.78 11.14
N TYR A 13 5.29 1.86 10.18
CA TYR A 13 4.66 0.56 10.20
C TYR A 13 5.73 -0.51 10.06
N LYS A 14 5.71 -1.50 10.96
CA LYS A 14 6.60 -2.66 10.91
C LYS A 14 5.81 -3.90 10.52
N PHE A 15 6.44 -4.74 9.70
CA PHE A 15 5.88 -5.99 9.22
C PHE A 15 6.99 -7.02 9.09
N MET A 16 6.73 -8.23 9.58
CA MET A 16 7.65 -9.35 9.45
C MET A 16 7.32 -10.10 8.16
N VAL A 17 8.28 -10.14 7.24
CA VAL A 17 8.17 -10.88 5.99
C VAL A 17 8.21 -12.37 6.29
N THR A 18 7.26 -13.10 5.70
CA THR A 18 7.22 -14.57 5.71
C THR A 18 7.31 -15.09 4.28
N ASP A 19 7.41 -16.40 4.11
CA ASP A 19 7.44 -17.06 2.80
C ASP A 19 6.24 -16.67 1.93
N ALA A 20 5.09 -16.38 2.54
CA ALA A 20 3.87 -15.95 1.86
C ALA A 20 3.99 -14.56 1.18
N GLN A 21 5.04 -13.79 1.49
CA GLN A 21 5.31 -12.50 0.84
C GLN A 21 6.53 -12.54 -0.10
N THR A 22 7.03 -13.72 -0.41
CA THR A 22 8.15 -13.87 -1.36
C THR A 22 7.67 -13.89 -2.81
N VAL A 23 8.59 -13.69 -3.76
CA VAL A 23 8.27 -13.64 -5.20
C VAL A 23 7.51 -14.90 -5.69
N PRO A 24 7.92 -16.14 -5.34
CA PRO A 24 7.19 -17.34 -5.74
C PRO A 24 5.75 -17.40 -5.23
N ALA A 25 5.50 -16.86 -4.03
CA ALA A 25 4.18 -16.89 -3.39
C ALA A 25 3.20 -15.84 -3.94
N MET A 26 3.68 -14.83 -4.68
CA MET A 26 2.82 -13.75 -5.17
C MET A 26 1.85 -14.19 -6.29
N TYR A 27 2.34 -14.99 -7.23
CA TYR A 27 1.55 -15.59 -8.31
C TYR A 27 1.86 -17.09 -8.34
N PRO A 28 1.30 -17.89 -7.42
CA PRO A 28 1.64 -19.31 -7.27
C PRO A 28 1.41 -20.15 -8.54
N GLU A 29 0.50 -19.70 -9.41
CA GLU A 29 0.21 -20.31 -10.70
C GLU A 29 1.26 -20.01 -11.79
N SER A 30 2.11 -19.00 -11.60
CA SER A 30 3.14 -18.61 -12.57
C SER A 30 4.38 -19.46 -12.42
N LYS A 31 4.71 -20.21 -13.48
CA LYS A 31 5.97 -20.96 -13.57
C LYS A 31 7.17 -20.02 -13.51
N GLU A 32 7.05 -18.82 -14.07
CA GLU A 32 8.11 -17.81 -14.07
C GLU A 32 8.39 -17.29 -12.66
N ALA A 33 7.34 -17.03 -11.87
CA ALA A 33 7.47 -16.63 -10.48
C ALA A 33 8.04 -17.76 -9.61
N ALA A 34 7.62 -19.00 -9.84
CA ALA A 34 8.11 -20.16 -9.11
C ALA A 34 9.63 -20.40 -9.26
N MET A 35 10.23 -19.96 -10.37
CA MET A 35 11.68 -20.05 -10.60
C MET A 35 12.48 -18.88 -10.01
N ARG A 36 11.82 -17.87 -9.42
CA ARG A 36 12.49 -16.71 -8.81
C ARG A 36 12.95 -17.02 -7.39
N PRO A 37 13.97 -16.30 -6.88
CA PRO A 37 14.42 -16.47 -5.51
C PRO A 37 13.35 -16.07 -4.48
N GLU A 38 13.43 -16.68 -3.31
CA GLU A 38 12.56 -16.42 -2.14
C GLU A 38 12.95 -15.10 -1.45
N VAL A 39 12.69 -13.98 -2.13
CA VAL A 39 12.91 -12.63 -1.61
C VAL A 39 11.59 -11.88 -1.53
N PHE A 40 11.51 -10.88 -0.65
CA PHE A 40 10.30 -10.07 -0.47
C PHE A 40 9.88 -9.44 -1.80
N ALA A 41 8.67 -9.77 -2.28
CA ALA A 41 8.25 -9.38 -3.61
C ALA A 41 7.86 -7.89 -3.67
N THR A 42 8.27 -7.21 -4.74
CA THR A 42 7.97 -5.78 -4.92
C THR A 42 6.48 -5.46 -4.88
N GLY A 43 5.60 -6.32 -5.39
CA GLY A 43 4.15 -6.08 -5.29
C GLY A 43 3.63 -6.11 -3.85
N PHE A 44 4.21 -6.96 -2.97
CA PHE A 44 3.85 -7.00 -1.55
C PHE A 44 4.44 -5.80 -0.83
N LEU A 45 5.65 -5.34 -1.20
CA LEU A 45 6.21 -4.08 -0.73
C LEU A 45 5.29 -2.89 -1.08
N VAL A 46 4.83 -2.79 -2.32
CA VAL A 46 3.88 -1.74 -2.75
C VAL A 46 2.59 -1.82 -1.94
N GLY A 47 1.99 -3.00 -1.81
CA GLY A 47 0.79 -3.21 -0.98
C GLY A 47 1.02 -2.88 0.51
N PHE A 48 2.20 -3.16 1.04
CA PHE A 48 2.58 -2.82 2.40
C PHE A 48 2.71 -1.30 2.59
N LEU A 49 3.34 -0.59 1.65
CA LEU A 49 3.41 0.87 1.66
C LEU A 49 2.01 1.51 1.55
N GLU A 50 1.11 0.90 0.77
CA GLU A 50 -0.29 1.29 0.71
C GLU A 50 -0.99 1.16 2.07
N LEU A 51 -0.81 0.03 2.75
CA LEU A 51 -1.36 -0.20 4.09
C LEU A 51 -0.78 0.78 5.12
N ALA A 52 0.52 1.07 5.04
CA ALA A 52 1.15 2.08 5.89
C ALA A 52 0.52 3.46 5.68
N CYS A 53 0.28 3.86 4.42
CA CYS A 53 -0.42 5.10 4.11
C CYS A 53 -1.85 5.09 4.67
N VAL A 54 -2.58 3.97 4.57
CA VAL A 54 -3.94 3.83 5.15
C VAL A 54 -3.93 3.95 6.67
N LYS A 55 -2.94 3.36 7.36
CA LYS A 55 -2.79 3.45 8.82
C LYS A 55 -2.38 4.85 9.27
N ALA A 56 -1.50 5.51 8.52
CA ALA A 56 -1.15 6.92 8.74
C ALA A 56 -2.37 7.85 8.63
N ILE A 57 -3.43 7.41 7.95
CA ILE A 57 -4.67 8.15 7.75
C ILE A 57 -5.90 7.51 8.41
N GLU A 58 -5.77 6.60 9.39
CA GLU A 58 -6.94 5.92 10.00
C GLU A 58 -8.07 6.94 10.24
N LEU A 59 -9.10 6.85 9.39
CA LEU A 59 -9.80 8.02 8.87
C LEU A 59 -10.98 8.41 9.76
N THR A 60 -10.98 9.64 10.27
CA THR A 60 -12.11 10.19 11.05
C THR A 60 -12.85 11.36 10.39
N GLU A 61 -12.29 12.01 9.35
CA GLU A 61 -12.94 13.04 8.49
C GLU A 61 -12.09 13.31 7.23
N VAL A 62 -12.70 13.79 6.13
CA VAL A 62 -12.07 14.08 4.84
C VAL A 62 -12.19 15.57 4.48
N ARG A 63 -11.10 16.21 4.03
CA ARG A 63 -11.13 17.54 3.38
C ARG A 63 -10.29 17.53 2.10
N GLY A 64 -10.95 17.75 0.96
CA GLY A 64 -10.36 17.47 -0.36
C GLY A 64 -10.39 15.97 -0.69
N LYS A 65 -9.87 15.59 -1.86
CA LYS A 65 -9.88 14.18 -2.32
C LYS A 65 -8.51 13.58 -2.58
N LYS A 66 -7.46 14.38 -2.82
CA LYS A 66 -6.12 13.86 -3.17
C LYS A 66 -5.18 13.93 -1.97
N LEU A 67 -4.43 12.85 -1.74
CA LEU A 67 -3.39 12.73 -0.73
C LEU A 67 -2.09 12.30 -1.41
N ILE A 68 -0.96 12.88 -1.00
CA ILE A 68 0.37 12.55 -1.52
C ILE A 68 1.26 12.24 -0.32
N PHE A 69 1.89 11.07 -0.35
CA PHE A 69 2.79 10.58 0.69
C PHE A 69 4.19 10.44 0.14
N SER A 70 5.20 10.83 0.91
CA SER A 70 6.56 10.33 0.71
C SER A 70 6.69 9.04 1.50
N VAL A 71 7.26 8.02 0.88
CA VAL A 71 7.41 6.69 1.48
C VAL A 71 8.87 6.25 1.41
N GLU A 72 9.32 5.61 2.48
CA GLU A 72 10.60 4.94 2.57
C GLU A 72 10.35 3.60 3.28
N ALA A 73 11.01 2.53 2.82
CA ALA A 73 10.98 1.23 3.46
C ALA A 73 12.42 0.76 3.70
N TYR A 74 12.67 0.30 4.91
CA TYR A 74 13.95 -0.21 5.38
C TYR A 74 13.76 -1.65 5.83
N ASP A 75 14.79 -2.47 5.65
CA ASP A 75 14.96 -3.70 6.42
C ASP A 75 15.95 -3.45 7.58
N ASP A 76 16.40 -4.51 8.25
CA ASP A 76 17.33 -4.38 9.38
C ASP A 76 18.75 -3.96 8.95
N VAL A 77 19.03 -3.88 7.65
CA VAL A 77 20.34 -3.57 7.09
C VAL A 77 20.35 -2.21 6.40
N GLU A 78 19.41 -1.96 5.48
CA GLU A 78 19.46 -0.79 4.61
C GLU A 78 18.10 -0.29 4.09
N LEU A 79 18.15 0.81 3.33
CA LEU A 79 17.02 1.36 2.60
C LEU A 79 16.70 0.44 1.41
N VAL A 80 15.54 -0.22 1.46
CA VAL A 80 15.07 -1.11 0.38
C VAL A 80 14.38 -0.30 -0.72
N SER A 81 13.59 0.72 -0.36
CA SER A 81 12.89 1.54 -1.37
C SER A 81 12.55 2.95 -0.86
N LYS A 82 12.47 3.89 -1.79
CA LYS A 82 12.04 5.28 -1.56
C LYS A 82 11.22 5.79 -2.73
N GLY A 83 10.19 6.57 -2.45
CA GLY A 83 9.38 7.18 -3.49
C GLY A 83 8.21 8.01 -2.96
N SER A 84 7.17 8.10 -3.80
CA SER A 84 5.91 8.77 -3.47
C SER A 84 4.72 7.86 -3.76
N HIS A 85 3.70 7.94 -2.91
CA HIS A 85 2.44 7.23 -3.09
C HIS A 85 1.28 8.25 -3.13
N GLU A 86 0.41 8.16 -4.13
CA GLU A 86 -0.75 9.05 -4.26
C GLU A 86 -2.05 8.29 -4.02
N ARG A 87 -2.98 8.90 -3.29
CA ARG A 87 -4.30 8.32 -3.00
C ARG A 87 -5.41 9.30 -3.31
N ILE A 88 -6.56 8.75 -3.71
CA ILE A 88 -7.79 9.50 -3.88
C ILE A 88 -8.86 8.96 -2.94
N ILE A 89 -9.50 9.86 -2.21
CA ILE A 89 -10.61 9.56 -1.33
C ILE A 89 -11.87 9.41 -2.17
N ILE A 90 -12.52 8.26 -2.03
CA ILE A 90 -13.71 7.88 -2.78
C ILE A 90 -14.92 7.71 -1.86
N ASN A 91 -16.12 7.89 -2.41
CA ASN A 91 -17.34 7.41 -1.77
C ASN A 91 -17.49 5.92 -2.09
N LYS A 92 -17.49 5.07 -1.05
CA LYS A 92 -17.53 3.60 -1.20
C LYS A 92 -18.73 3.13 -2.02
N GLY A 93 -19.94 3.56 -1.67
CA GLY A 93 -21.17 3.11 -2.34
C GLY A 93 -21.20 3.45 -3.82
N GLN A 94 -20.88 4.70 -4.18
CA GLN A 94 -20.84 5.13 -5.58
C GLN A 94 -19.75 4.41 -6.39
N PHE A 95 -18.59 4.15 -5.77
CA PHE A 95 -17.49 3.46 -6.44
C PHE A 95 -17.78 1.99 -6.72
N GLU A 96 -18.40 1.31 -5.75
CA GLU A 96 -18.82 -0.09 -5.90
C GLU A 96 -19.89 -0.26 -6.98
N GLU A 97 -20.89 0.63 -7.04
CA GLU A 97 -21.92 0.62 -8.07
C GLU A 97 -21.31 0.76 -9.48
N ARG A 98 -20.41 1.73 -9.67
CA ARG A 98 -19.68 1.93 -10.94
C ARG A 98 -18.79 0.76 -11.33
N THR A 99 -18.23 0.05 -10.35
CA THR A 99 -17.41 -1.13 -10.62
C THR A 99 -18.30 -2.28 -11.10
N ARG A 100 -19.44 -2.50 -10.43
CA ARG A 100 -20.40 -3.54 -10.83
C ARG A 100 -20.99 -3.29 -12.22
N SER A 101 -21.24 -2.04 -12.59
CA SER A 101 -21.80 -1.70 -13.91
C SER A 101 -20.85 -1.97 -15.09
N LYS A 102 -19.58 -2.32 -14.84
CA LYS A 102 -18.59 -2.69 -15.89
C LYS A 102 -18.43 -4.19 -16.09
N LEU A 103 -19.08 -4.99 -15.23
CA LEU A 103 -19.04 -6.47 -15.32
C LEU A 103 -20.13 -7.02 -16.26
N SER A 104 -20.92 -6.14 -16.88
CA SER A 104 -21.92 -6.46 -17.91
C SER A 104 -21.32 -6.48 -19.31
#